data_AF-A0A3P6SIL5-F1
#
_entry.id   AF-A0A3P6SIL5-F1
#
_cell.length_a   1.000
_cell.length_b   1.000
_cell.length_c   1.000
_cell.angle_alpha   90.00
_cell.angle_beta   90.00
_cell.angle_gamma   90.00
#
_symmetry.space_group_name_H-M   'P 1'
#
loop_
_entity.id
_entity.type
_entity.pdbx_description
1 polymer ?
#
loop_
_entity_poly.entity_id
_entity_poly.type
_entity_poly.pdbx_seq_one_letter_code
_entity_poly.pdbx_strand_id
1 'polypeptide(L)'
;MERALNATGRPIMYSCEWPSYLYPDQLEVNYTEIRQSCNLWRNFHDISNSWHSVLSIINFYDKWQDKLIPAAGPGGWHDPDMLIIGLNPGLTVDQAKVQMSIW
;
A
#
# COMPACT_ATOMS: atom_id res chain seq x y z
N MET A 1 -11.51 -11.18 10.04
CA MET A 1 -12.52 -10.44 9.25
C MET A 1 -12.73 -11.12 7.90
N GLU A 2 -11.68 -11.49 7.17
CA GLU A 2 -11.75 -12.26 5.90
C GLU A 2 -12.78 -13.40 5.93
N ARG A 3 -12.66 -14.35 6.89
CA ARG A 3 -13.63 -15.46 7.04
C ARG A 3 -15.08 -15.02 7.16
N ALA A 4 -15.35 -13.91 7.86
CA ALA A 4 -16.71 -13.40 8.04
C ALA A 4 -17.25 -12.77 6.76
N LEU A 5 -16.43 -12.04 6.01
CA LEU A 5 -16.78 -11.51 4.69
C LEU A 5 -17.07 -12.65 3.71
N ASN A 6 -16.23 -13.68 3.70
CA ASN A 6 -16.41 -14.87 2.85
C ASN A 6 -17.72 -15.61 3.18
N ALA A 7 -18.06 -15.75 4.46
CA ALA A 7 -19.30 -16.39 4.90
C ALA A 7 -20.59 -15.70 4.42
N THR A 8 -20.53 -14.44 3.96
CA THR A 8 -21.70 -13.76 3.35
C THR A 8 -22.08 -14.32 1.98
N GLY A 9 -21.17 -15.06 1.32
CA GLY A 9 -21.33 -15.54 -0.05
C GLY A 9 -21.21 -14.45 -1.13
N ARG A 10 -21.00 -13.18 -0.75
CA ARG A 10 -20.79 -12.07 -1.69
C ARG A 10 -19.29 -11.85 -1.91
N PRO A 11 -18.81 -11.79 -3.17
CA PRO A 11 -17.46 -11.33 -3.46
C PRO A 11 -17.29 -9.86 -3.02
N ILE A 12 -16.49 -9.64 -1.98
CA ILE A 12 -16.18 -8.31 -1.44
C ILE A 12 -14.66 -8.17 -1.43
N MET A 13 -14.16 -7.12 -2.10
CA MET A 13 -12.74 -6.79 -2.06
C MET A 13 -12.37 -6.32 -0.65
N TYR A 14 -11.31 -6.88 -0.07
CA TYR A 14 -10.88 -6.58 1.29
C TYR A 14 -9.51 -5.90 1.31
N SER A 15 -9.52 -4.60 1.64
CA SER A 15 -8.33 -3.81 1.92
C SER A 15 -7.95 -3.89 3.39
N CYS A 16 -6.68 -4.20 3.66
CA CYS A 16 -6.17 -4.40 5.01
C CYS A 16 -5.09 -3.38 5.37
N GLU A 17 -5.12 -2.86 6.58
CA GLU A 17 -4.02 -2.01 7.08
C GLU A 17 -3.06 -2.77 7.99
N TRP A 18 -3.23 -4.09 8.13
CA TRP A 18 -2.46 -4.90 9.08
C TRP A 18 -0.94 -4.64 9.05
N PRO A 19 -0.23 -4.66 7.90
CA PRO A 19 1.22 -4.43 7.91
C PRO A 19 1.64 -3.01 8.35
N SER A 20 0.86 -1.96 8.10
CA SER A 20 1.22 -0.59 8.52
C SER A 20 1.30 -0.44 10.03
N TYR A 21 0.46 -1.16 10.77
CA TYR A 21 0.45 -1.18 12.24
C TYR A 21 1.58 -2.01 12.87
N LEU A 22 2.41 -2.68 12.04
CA LEU A 22 3.62 -3.39 12.49
C LEU A 22 4.91 -2.58 12.24
N TYR A 23 4.80 -1.37 11.69
CA TYR A 23 5.94 -0.47 11.50
C TYR A 23 6.56 -0.05 12.85
N PRO A 24 7.91 0.03 12.98
CA PRO A 24 8.96 -0.10 11.95
C PRO A 24 9.55 -1.51 11.80
N ASP A 25 8.92 -2.54 12.34
CA ASP A 25 9.47 -3.89 12.36
C ASP A 25 9.04 -4.70 11.13
N GLN A 26 9.42 -4.22 9.93
CA GLN A 26 9.06 -4.87 8.65
C GLN A 26 9.50 -6.33 8.57
N LEU A 27 10.50 -6.76 9.34
CA LEU A 27 10.94 -8.15 9.40
C LEU A 27 9.87 -9.08 9.99
N GLU A 28 9.04 -8.59 10.92
CA GLU A 28 7.95 -9.33 11.56
C GLU A 28 6.74 -9.55 10.64
N VAL A 29 6.64 -8.79 9.54
CA VAL A 29 5.51 -8.88 8.62
C VAL A 29 5.58 -10.17 7.79
N ASN A 30 4.57 -11.04 7.96
CA ASN A 30 4.38 -12.24 7.16
C ASN A 30 3.45 -11.99 5.96
N TYR A 31 4.02 -11.61 4.82
CA TYR A 31 3.25 -11.32 3.60
C TYR A 31 2.51 -12.54 3.04
N THR A 32 2.94 -13.77 3.34
CA THR A 32 2.22 -14.99 2.92
C THR A 32 0.84 -15.05 3.57
N GLU A 33 0.75 -14.74 4.87
CA GLU A 33 -0.50 -14.76 5.62
C GLU A 33 -1.42 -13.59 5.25
N ILE A 34 -0.83 -12.40 5.04
CA ILE A 34 -1.56 -11.22 4.60
C ILE A 34 -2.17 -11.45 3.22
N ARG A 35 -1.40 -12.01 2.28
CA ARG A 35 -1.89 -12.32 0.93
C ARG A 35 -3.01 -13.35 0.93
N GLN A 36 -3.00 -14.32 1.85
CA GLN A 36 -4.09 -15.28 1.99
C GLN A 36 -5.38 -14.63 2.51
N SER A 37 -5.27 -13.50 3.21
CA SER A 37 -6.37 -12.86 3.91
C SER A 37 -6.93 -11.62 3.20
N CYS A 38 -6.12 -10.91 2.41
CA CYS A 38 -6.38 -9.56 1.95
C CYS A 38 -6.16 -9.42 0.44
N ASN A 39 -6.99 -8.61 -0.24
CA ASN A 39 -6.81 -8.33 -1.68
C ASN A 39 -5.78 -7.24 -1.96
N LEU A 40 -5.58 -6.35 -1.00
CA LEU A 40 -4.50 -5.38 -0.96
C LEU A 40 -4.22 -5.00 0.50
N TRP A 41 -3.04 -4.44 0.74
CA TRP A 41 -2.65 -4.03 2.08
C TRP A 41 -1.73 -2.81 2.13
N ARG A 42 -2.02 -1.91 3.07
CA ARG A 42 -1.20 -0.73 3.35
C ARG A 42 0.05 -1.14 4.12
N ASN A 43 1.23 -0.85 3.57
CA ASN A 43 2.52 -1.22 4.19
C ASN A 43 3.13 -0.12 5.06
N PHE A 44 2.82 1.14 4.78
CA PHE A 44 3.54 2.28 5.31
C PHE A 44 2.59 3.41 5.74
N HIS A 45 3.14 4.54 6.16
CA HIS A 45 2.39 5.70 6.66
C HIS A 45 1.41 6.27 5.65
N ASP A 46 0.38 6.94 6.17
CA ASP A 46 -0.59 7.69 5.41
C ASP A 46 0.09 8.72 4.49
N ILE A 47 -0.40 8.83 3.26
CA ILE A 47 0.02 9.89 2.36
C ILE A 47 -0.59 11.21 2.81
N SER A 48 0.27 12.22 2.93
CA SER A 48 -0.14 13.62 3.06
C SER A 48 0.01 14.32 1.72
N ASN A 49 -0.75 15.41 1.53
CA ASN A 49 -0.70 16.23 0.32
C ASN A 49 0.61 17.07 0.24
N SER A 50 1.75 16.39 0.14
CA SER A 50 3.08 16.98 0.06
C SER A 50 4.05 16.10 -0.71
N TRP A 51 5.01 16.74 -1.41
CA TRP A 51 6.07 16.02 -2.13
C TRP A 51 6.95 15.18 -1.19
N HIS A 52 7.18 15.66 0.04
CA HIS A 52 7.93 14.92 1.05
C HIS A 52 7.28 13.58 1.38
N SER A 53 5.95 13.54 1.48
CA SER A 53 5.19 12.31 1.72
C SER A 53 5.30 11.32 0.57
N VAL A 54 5.21 11.81 -0.68
CA VAL A 54 5.37 10.97 -1.87
C VAL A 54 6.76 10.32 -1.87
N LEU A 55 7.80 11.10 -1.62
CA LEU A 55 9.17 10.59 -1.56
C LEU A 55 9.40 9.62 -0.39
N SER A 56 8.83 9.86 0.79
CA SER A 56 9.00 8.96 1.92
C SER A 56 8.39 7.57 1.65
N ILE A 57 7.24 7.53 0.97
CA ILE A 57 6.61 6.28 0.53
C ILE A 57 7.48 5.58 -0.51
N ILE A 58 7.91 6.28 -1.57
CA ILE A 58 8.80 5.69 -2.60
C ILE A 58 10.06 5.09 -1.94
N ASN A 59 10.70 5.83 -1.05
CA ASN A 59 11.91 5.38 -0.35
C ASN A 59 11.66 4.15 0.54
N PHE A 60 10.49 4.05 1.18
CA PHE A 60 10.12 2.85 1.94
C PHE A 60 10.03 1.62 1.03
N TYR A 61 9.34 1.75 -0.10
CA TYR A 61 9.15 0.65 -1.04
C TYR A 61 10.47 0.22 -1.69
N ASP A 62 11.33 1.17 -2.08
CA ASP A 62 12.68 0.88 -2.61
C ASP A 62 13.54 0.13 -1.59
N LYS A 63 13.56 0.59 -0.34
CA LYS A 63 14.32 -0.04 0.76
C LYS A 63 13.93 -1.49 1.00
N TRP A 64 12.65 -1.84 0.85
CA TRP A 64 12.11 -3.17 1.17
C TRP A 64 11.75 -4.01 -0.07
N GLN A 65 12.14 -3.56 -1.27
CA GLN A 65 11.69 -4.14 -2.53
C GLN A 65 11.91 -5.65 -2.64
N ASP A 66 13.04 -6.17 -2.16
CA ASP A 66 13.37 -7.60 -2.22
C ASP A 66 12.38 -8.47 -1.42
N LYS A 67 11.80 -7.92 -0.34
CA LYS A 67 10.77 -8.58 0.45
C LYS A 67 9.37 -8.35 -0.12
N LEU A 68 9.12 -7.17 -0.69
CA LEU A 68 7.80 -6.76 -1.18
C LEU A 68 7.47 -7.36 -2.55
N ILE A 69 8.38 -7.28 -3.53
CA ILE A 69 8.14 -7.70 -4.92
C ILE A 69 7.56 -9.13 -5.02
N PRO A 70 8.10 -10.15 -4.33
CA PRO A 70 7.58 -11.52 -4.43
C PRO A 70 6.16 -11.71 -3.87
N ALA A 71 5.69 -10.80 -3.00
CA ALA A 71 4.39 -10.90 -2.36
C ALA A 71 3.23 -10.34 -3.20
N ALA A 72 3.53 -9.50 -4.20
CA ALA A 72 2.52 -8.88 -5.06
C ALA A 72 2.16 -9.76 -6.27
N GLY A 73 0.91 -9.67 -6.72
CA GLY A 73 0.42 -10.39 -7.90
C GLY A 73 -1.10 -10.53 -7.88
N PRO A 74 -1.73 -11.09 -8.92
CA PRO A 74 -3.19 -11.14 -9.05
C PRO A 74 -3.91 -11.57 -7.77
N GLY A 75 -4.82 -10.73 -7.27
CA GLY A 75 -5.59 -10.98 -6.05
C GLY A 75 -4.93 -10.54 -4.74
N GLY A 76 -3.71 -9.99 -4.77
CA GLY A 76 -3.00 -9.47 -3.61
C GLY A 76 -1.98 -8.39 -3.99
N TRP A 77 -2.25 -7.14 -3.62
CA TRP A 77 -1.46 -5.97 -4.02
C TRP A 77 -0.92 -5.19 -2.83
N HIS A 78 0.26 -4.61 -2.99
CA HIS A 78 0.71 -3.59 -2.05
C HIS A 78 -0.05 -2.29 -2.28
N ASP A 79 -0.42 -1.61 -1.19
CA ASP A 79 -1.08 -0.31 -1.22
C ASP A 79 -0.11 0.76 -0.73
N PRO A 80 0.49 1.58 -1.62
CA PRO A 80 1.29 2.75 -1.27
C PRO A 80 0.45 3.98 -0.90
N ASP A 81 -0.85 3.80 -0.64
CA ASP A 81 -1.85 4.82 -0.36
C ASP A 81 -2.23 5.66 -1.61
N MET A 82 -3.18 6.57 -1.42
CA MET A 82 -3.92 7.27 -2.47
C MET A 82 -3.06 8.11 -3.41
N LEU A 83 -3.55 8.29 -4.65
CA LEU A 83 -3.09 9.36 -5.53
C LEU A 83 -3.55 10.72 -4.98
N ILE A 84 -2.63 11.68 -4.88
CA ILE A 84 -2.91 13.06 -4.44
C ILE A 84 -2.86 14.05 -5.62
N ILE A 85 -2.86 13.53 -6.84
CA ILE A 85 -2.85 14.29 -8.09
C ILE A 85 -4.10 15.17 -8.17
N GLY A 86 -3.91 16.47 -8.43
CA GLY A 86 -4.99 17.44 -8.60
C GLY A 86 -5.47 18.11 -7.30
N LEU A 87 -4.92 17.76 -6.13
CA LEU A 87 -5.19 18.47 -4.89
C LEU A 87 -4.45 19.82 -4.84
N ASN A 88 -5.10 20.86 -4.31
CA ASN A 88 -4.59 22.24 -4.25
C ASN A 88 -4.72 22.86 -2.84
N PRO A 89 -3.67 23.52 -2.30
CA PRO A 89 -2.29 23.50 -2.80
C PRO A 89 -1.69 22.09 -2.66
N GLY A 90 -0.79 21.67 -3.55
CA GLY A 90 -0.29 20.29 -3.56
C GLY A 90 0.92 20.09 -4.47
N LEU A 91 0.96 18.94 -5.14
CA LEU A 91 2.06 18.58 -6.04
C LEU A 91 2.18 19.52 -7.24
N THR A 92 3.41 19.79 -7.68
CA THR A 92 3.63 20.38 -9.02
C THR A 92 3.21 19.38 -10.10
N VAL A 93 3.00 19.86 -11.33
CA VAL A 93 2.67 18.99 -12.48
C VAL A 93 3.71 17.88 -12.66
N ASP A 94 4.99 18.18 -12.45
CA ASP A 94 6.05 17.18 -12.61
C ASP A 94 6.07 16.18 -11.44
N GLN A 95 5.81 16.62 -10.21
CA GLN A 95 5.66 15.72 -9.06
C GLN A 95 4.45 14.79 -9.21
N ALA A 96 3.34 15.30 -9.76
CA ALA A 96 2.16 14.49 -10.06
C ALA A 96 2.44 13.42 -11.12
N LYS A 97 3.19 13.76 -12.18
CA LYS A 97 3.65 12.77 -13.17
C LYS A 97 4.54 11.70 -12.53
N VAL A 98 5.42 12.07 -11.61
CA VAL A 98 6.24 11.09 -10.88
C VAL A 98 5.35 10.16 -10.06
N GLN A 99 4.38 10.68 -9.28
CA GLN A 99 3.47 9.83 -8.52
C GLN A 99 2.75 8.82 -9.42
N MET A 100 2.17 9.28 -10.54
CA MET A 100 1.46 8.40 -11.48
C MET A 100 2.38 7.35 -12.15
N SER A 101 3.66 7.64 -12.31
CA SER A 101 4.60 6.74 -13.00
C SER A 101 5.19 5.66 -12.09
N ILE A 102 5.20 5.90 -10.77
CA ILE A 102 5.85 5.03 -9.78
C ILE A 102 4.84 4.18 -9.00
N TRP A 103 3.62 4.67 -8.79
CA TRP A 103 2.51 3.90 -8.21
C TRP A 103 2.11 2.75 -9.13
#